data_AF-V4NRZ5-F1
#
_entry.id   AF-V4NRZ5-F1
#
_cell.length_a   1.000
_cell.length_b   1.000
_cell.length_c   1.000
_cell.angle_alpha   90.00
_cell.angle_beta   90.00
_cell.angle_gamma   90.00
#
_symmetry.space_group_name_H-M   'P 1'
#
loop_
_entity.id
_entity.type
_entity.pdbx_description
1 polymer ?
#
loop_
_entity_poly.entity_id
_entity_poly.type
_entity_poly.pdbx_seq_one_letter_code
_entity_poly.pdbx_strand_id
1 'polypeptide(L)' 'MAELKLPKLPDRTPIKLTIVIGAELNEALKSYADRYAQAYGSTEQIVDLIPFMLDAFLASDKSFNRTGRR' A
#
# COMPACT_ATOMS: atom_id res chain seq x y z
N MET A 1 3.66 24.65 31.77
CA MET A 1 4.13 24.26 30.41
C MET A 1 3.03 23.39 29.83
N ALA A 2 2.39 23.82 28.74
CA ALA A 2 1.21 23.13 28.23
C ALA A 2 1.60 21.79 27.60
N GLU A 3 1.17 20.68 28.20
CA GLU A 3 1.22 19.35 27.59
C GLU A 3 0.37 19.38 26.31
N LEU A 4 1.02 19.27 25.15
CA LEU A 4 0.35 19.13 23.87
C LEU A 4 -0.48 17.85 23.90
N LYS A 5 -1.81 18.00 23.79
CA LYS A 5 -2.77 16.88 23.69
C LYS A 5 -2.63 16.07 22.39
N LEU A 6 -1.87 16.59 21.43
CA LEU A 6 -1.59 15.90 20.18
C LEU A 6 -0.23 15.17 20.33
N PRO A 7 -0.22 13.83 20.42
CA PRO A 7 1.02 13.08 20.39
C PRO A 7 1.73 13.31 19.05
N LYS A 8 3.04 13.10 19.03
CA LYS A 8 3.86 13.22 17.81
C LYS A 8 3.20 12.40 16.70
N LEU A 9 2.90 13.08 15.57
CA LEU A 9 2.36 12.41 14.40
C LEU A 9 3.32 11.30 13.96
N PRO A 10 2.80 10.15 13.46
CA PRO A 10 3.65 9.08 12.96
C PRO A 10 4.58 9.63 11.88
N ASP A 11 5.77 9.04 11.78
CA ASP A 11 6.69 9.39 10.70
C ASP A 11 6.02 9.06 9.35
N ARG A 12 5.81 10.09 8.54
CA ARG A 12 5.17 10.00 7.22
C ARG A 12 6.19 10.21 6.10
N THR A 13 7.48 10.10 6.41
CA THR A 13 8.53 10.24 5.40
C THR A 13 8.35 9.15 4.35
N PRO A 14 8.06 9.50 3.08
CA PRO A 14 7.90 8.50 2.04
C PRO A 14 9.25 7.81 1.79
N ILE A 15 9.26 6.48 1.86
CA ILE A 15 10.45 5.68 1.54
C ILE A 15 10.32 5.21 0.09
N LYS A 16 11.26 5.61 -0.76
CA LYS A 16 11.35 5.11 -2.13
C LYS A 16 11.94 3.70 -2.11
N LEU A 17 11.15 2.71 -2.52
CA LEU A 17 11.57 1.33 -2.67
C LEU A 17 11.74 1.00 -4.17
N THR A 18 12.91 0.51 -4.56
CA THR A 18 13.13 -0.06 -5.90
C THR A 18 13.04 -1.57 -5.79
N ILE A 19 12.07 -2.19 -6.47
CA ILE A 19 11.88 -3.64 -6.48
C ILE A 19 12.01 -4.19 -7.91
N VAL A 20 12.49 -5.42 -8.02
CA VAL A 20 12.44 -6.18 -9.28
C VAL A 20 11.29 -7.18 -9.16
N ILE A 21 10.37 -7.14 -10.12
CA ILE A 21 9.23 -8.04 -10.18
C ILE A 21 9.37 -8.98 -11.39
N GLY A 22 8.84 -10.19 -11.26
CA GLY A 22 8.76 -11.13 -12.38
C GLY A 22 7.77 -10.67 -13.46
N ALA A 23 7.92 -11.21 -14.67
CA ALA A 23 7.05 -10.89 -15.80
C ALA A 23 5.57 -11.21 -15.53
N GLU A 24 5.31 -12.38 -14.94
CA GLU A 24 3.94 -12.83 -14.60
C GLU A 24 3.25 -11.87 -13.62
N LEU A 25 3.96 -11.42 -12.59
CA LEU A 25 3.41 -10.45 -11.64
C LEU A 25 3.14 -9.11 -12.32
N ASN A 26 4.01 -8.65 -13.20
CA ASN A 26 3.79 -7.43 -13.97
C ASN A 26 2.55 -7.52 -14.87
N GLU A 27 2.30 -8.65 -15.53
CA GLU A 27 1.09 -8.86 -16.33
C GLU A 27 -0.19 -8.89 -15.49
N ALA A 28 -0.14 -9.55 -14.33
CA ALA A 28 -1.25 -9.57 -13.38
C ALA A 28 -1.57 -8.16 -12.85
N LEU A 29 -0.53 -7.39 -12.52
CA LEU A 29 -0.65 -6.01 -12.04
C LEU A 29 -1.24 -5.08 -13.11
N LYS A 30 -0.83 -5.20 -14.38
CA LYS A 30 -1.45 -4.45 -15.50
C LYS A 30 -2.93 -4.80 -15.68
N SER A 31 -3.24 -6.10 -15.69
CA SER A 31 -4.63 -6.57 -15.81
C SER A 31 -5.50 -6.07 -14.65
N TYR A 32 -4.92 -5.95 -13.45
CA TYR A 32 -5.61 -5.35 -12.31
C TYR A 32 -5.88 -3.86 -12.51
N ALA A 33 -4.90 -3.09 -12.99
CA ALA A 33 -5.08 -1.67 -13.28
C ALA A 33 -6.21 -1.43 -14.30
N ASP A 34 -6.27 -2.26 -15.35
CA ASP A 34 -7.34 -2.17 -16.36
C ASP A 34 -8.73 -2.44 -15.73
N ARG A 35 -8.82 -3.39 -14.80
CA ARG A 35 -10.06 -3.68 -14.08
C ARG A 35 -10.42 -2.55 -13.11
N TYR A 36 -9.44 -1.97 -12.43
CA TYR A 36 -9.65 -0.83 -11.54
C TYR A 36 -10.18 0.38 -12.32
N ALA A 37 -9.59 0.68 -13.47
CA ALA A 37 -10.06 1.75 -14.36
C ALA A 37 -11.48 1.49 -14.87
N GLN A 38 -11.82 0.25 -15.20
CA GLN A 38 -13.20 -0.12 -15.59
C GLN A 38 -14.20 0.02 -14.44
N ALA A 39 -13.80 -0.31 -13.21
CA ALA A 39 -14.68 -0.24 -12.04
C ALA A 39 -14.91 1.19 -11.53
N TYR A 40 -13.88 2.04 -11.58
CA TYR A 40 -13.90 3.37 -10.97
C TYR A 40 -13.78 4.53 -11.97
N GLY A 41 -13.67 4.22 -13.27
CA GLY A 41 -13.54 5.21 -14.34
C GLY A 41 -12.24 6.03 -14.30
N SER A 42 -11.28 5.64 -13.46
CA SER A 42 -10.03 6.37 -13.21
C SER A 42 -8.84 5.50 -13.56
N THR A 43 -8.06 5.96 -14.53
CA THR A 43 -6.81 5.31 -14.94
C THR A 43 -5.69 5.78 -14.01
N GLU A 44 -5.47 5.03 -12.93
CA GLU A 44 -4.32 5.22 -12.05
C GLU A 44 -3.13 4.37 -12.51
N GLN A 45 -1.90 4.87 -12.33
CA GLN A 45 -0.74 4.06 -12.68
C GLN A 45 -0.58 2.94 -11.66
N ILE A 46 -0.12 1.78 -12.12
CA ILE A 46 0.08 0.63 -11.24
C ILE A 46 1.06 0.94 -10.10
N VAL A 47 2.03 1.83 -10.31
CA VAL A 47 2.98 2.28 -9.29
C VAL A 47 2.31 3.05 -8.16
N ASP A 48 1.19 3.72 -8.43
CA ASP A 48 0.39 4.44 -7.44
C ASP A 48 -0.55 3.50 -6.70
N LEU A 49 -1.02 2.44 -7.37
CA LEU A 49 -1.89 1.42 -6.79
C LEU A 49 -1.13 0.43 -5.87
N ILE A 50 0.13 0.10 -6.19
CA ILE A 50 0.93 -0.88 -5.44
C ILE A 50 1.00 -0.57 -3.93
N PRO A 51 1.28 0.67 -3.47
CA PRO A 51 1.27 1.00 -2.05
C PRO A 51 -0.06 0.66 -1.35
N PHE A 52 -1.20 0.98 -1.97
CA PHE A 52 -2.52 0.67 -1.40
C PHE A 52 -2.82 -0.83 -1.40
N MET A 53 -2.40 -1.55 -2.44
CA MET A 53 -2.51 -3.02 -2.49
C MET A 53 -1.71 -3.68 -1.38
N LEU A 54 -0.47 -3.22 -1.14
CA LEU A 54 0.40 -3.74 -0.09
C LEU A 54 -0.14 -3.43 1.31
N ASP A 55 -0.65 -2.22 1.52
CA ASP A 55 -1.28 -1.84 2.79
C ASP A 55 -2.52 -2.71 3.08
N ALA A 56 -3.40 -2.86 2.09
CA ALA A 56 -4.58 -3.72 2.21
C ALA A 56 -4.21 -5.20 2.44
N PHE A 57 -3.16 -5.68 1.78
CA PHE A 57 -2.63 -7.03 1.98
C PHE A 57 -2.12 -7.24 3.41
N LEU A 58 -1.27 -6.33 3.92
CA LEU A 58 -0.74 -6.39 5.29
C LEU A 58 -1.84 -6.26 6.34
N ALA A 59 -2.83 -5.38 6.11
CA ALA A 59 -3.99 -5.24 6.99
C ALA A 59 -4.84 -6.52 7.04
N SER A 60 -4.92 -7.24 5.92
CA SER A 60 -5.68 -8.50 5.81
C SER A 60 -4.96 -9.70 6.43
N ASP A 61 -3.64 -9.63 6.59
CA ASP A 61 -2.84 -10.69 7.23
C ASP A 61 -3.00 -10.68 8.76
N LYS A 62 -3.98 -11.47 9.22
CA LYS A 62 -4.26 -11.64 10.65
C LYS A 62 -3.10 -12.26 11.44
N SER A 63 -2.30 -13.11 10.81
CA SER A 63 -1.16 -13.78 11.46
C SER A 63 -0.01 -12.80 11.69
N PHE A 64 0.23 -11.91 10.71
CA PHE A 64 1.13 -10.78 10.84
C PHE A 64 0.67 -9.81 11.96
N ASN A 65 -0.59 -9.39 11.92
CA ASN A 65 -1.16 -8.45 12.90
C ASN A 65 -1.20 -9.00 14.34
N ARG A 66 -1.25 -10.33 14.50
CA ARG A 66 -1.19 -10.96 15.83
C ARG A 66 0.22 -10.96 16.42
N THR A 67 1.25 -10.91 15.59
CA THR A 67 2.66 -11.01 16.01
C THR A 67 3.29 -9.62 16.19
N GLY A 68 2.82 -8.60 15.46
CA GLY A 68 3.32 -7.22 15.54
C GLY A 68 2.84 -6.37 16.73
N ARG A 69 2.19 -6.99 17.74
CA ARG A 69 1.69 -6.31 18.95
C ARG A 69 2.48 -6.70 20.21
N ARG A 70 3.81 -6.84 20.06
CA ARG A 70 4.77 -7.03 21.15
C ARG A 70 5.87 -6.01 21.07
#